data_AF-A0A7C9E8V7-F1
#
_entry.id   AF-A0A7C9E8V7-F1
#
_cell.length_a   1.000
_cell.length_b   1.000
_cell.length_c   1.000
_cell.angle_alpha   90.00
_cell.angle_beta   90.00
_cell.angle_gamma   90.00
#
_symmetry.space_group_name_H-M   'P 1'
#
loop_
_entity.id
_entity.type
_entity.pdbx_description
1 polymer ?
#
loop_
_entity_poly.entity_id
_entity_poly.type
_entity_poly.pdbx_seq_one_letter_code
_entity_poly.pdbx_strand_id
1 'polypeptide(L)'
;MQSLRHCLSKMFAQHLMELERSLQILFTLEDGLVIETVIIPCARGRNTVCVSSQVGCAMNCQFCYTGRMGLRRHLTAAEIVEQAVFARRLFTSEVGSITNVVFMGMGEPLQNIDNVIRAADIMVDENGLHFSPRKVTISTSGLVPQLKRFLHESSCALAVSLNATTDEVYHLQGSQLFFVTVVFVLCNCGIFRR
;
A
#
# COMPACT_ATOMS: atom_id res chain seq x y z
N MET A 1 -20.09 -0.95 -18.45
CA MET A 1 -20.06 -2.20 -17.62
C MET A 1 -19.36 -3.40 -18.28
N GLN A 2 -18.72 -3.29 -19.46
CA GLN A 2 -18.01 -4.42 -20.11
C GLN A 2 -16.48 -4.41 -19.93
N SER A 3 -15.83 -3.28 -19.59
CA SER A 3 -14.36 -3.19 -19.51
C SER A 3 -13.74 -3.79 -18.25
N LEU A 4 -14.48 -3.89 -17.13
CA LEU A 4 -13.96 -4.42 -15.86
C LEU A 4 -13.86 -5.96 -15.82
N ARG A 5 -14.53 -6.68 -16.74
CA ARG A 5 -14.46 -8.17 -16.77
C ARG A 5 -13.19 -8.70 -17.42
N HIS A 6 -12.49 -7.86 -18.20
CA HIS A 6 -11.28 -8.26 -18.92
C HIS A 6 -9.98 -7.88 -18.19
N CYS A 7 -10.06 -7.15 -17.07
CA CYS A 7 -8.91 -6.74 -16.26
C CYS A 7 -8.69 -7.62 -15.02
N LEU A 8 -9.39 -8.75 -14.87
CA LEU A 8 -9.04 -9.73 -13.84
C LEU A 8 -7.77 -10.44 -14.29
N SER A 9 -6.62 -9.85 -13.99
CA SER A 9 -5.35 -10.55 -13.84
C SER A 9 -5.62 -11.84 -13.05
N LYS A 10 -5.01 -12.96 -13.45
CA LYS A 10 -5.13 -14.22 -12.71
C LYS A 10 -4.30 -14.14 -11.41
N MET A 11 -4.67 -13.22 -10.52
CA MET A 11 -4.09 -13.10 -9.21
C MET A 11 -4.87 -13.99 -8.25
N PHE A 12 -4.19 -14.98 -7.67
CA PHE A 12 -4.83 -15.93 -6.76
C PHE A 12 -4.39 -15.64 -5.32
N ALA A 13 -5.36 -15.42 -4.43
CA ALA A 13 -5.10 -15.42 -3.00
C ALA A 13 -4.88 -16.87 -2.54
N GLN A 14 -3.70 -17.16 -1.98
CA GLN A 14 -3.33 -18.53 -1.60
C GLN A 14 -3.38 -18.76 -0.09
N HIS A 15 -3.13 -17.72 0.71
CA HIS A 15 -3.02 -17.87 2.15
C HIS A 15 -3.58 -16.66 2.88
N LEU A 16 -4.36 -16.94 3.93
CA LEU A 16 -4.87 -15.96 4.88
C LEU A 16 -4.25 -16.28 6.24
N MET A 17 -3.52 -15.32 6.80
CA MET A 17 -2.92 -15.44 8.12
C MET A 17 -3.49 -14.37 9.04
N GLU A 18 -3.96 -14.78 10.22
CA GLU A 18 -4.47 -13.88 11.25
C GLU A 18 -3.35 -13.52 12.23
N LEU A 19 -2.93 -12.26 12.21
CA LEU A 19 -1.86 -11.69 13.05
C LEU A 19 -2.48 -10.81 14.11
N GLU A 20 -2.74 -11.35 15.31
CA GLU A 20 -3.31 -10.77 16.55
C GLU A 20 -4.53 -9.81 16.42
N ARG A 21 -4.55 -8.89 15.45
CA ARG A 21 -5.64 -7.97 15.05
C ARG A 21 -5.62 -7.58 13.55
N SER A 22 -4.85 -8.24 12.70
CA SER A 22 -4.70 -7.92 11.27
C SER A 22 -4.71 -9.19 10.42
N LEU A 23 -5.12 -9.05 9.17
CA LEU A 23 -5.23 -10.17 8.24
C LEU A 23 -4.24 -9.96 7.11
N GLN A 24 -3.37 -10.94 6.88
CA GLN A 24 -2.41 -10.90 5.77
C GLN A 24 -2.87 -11.84 4.66
N ILE A 25 -2.81 -11.34 3.43
CA ILE A 25 -3.16 -12.04 2.20
C ILE A 25 -1.89 -12.18 1.35
N LEU A 26 -1.60 -13.41 0.92
CA LEU A 26 -0.58 -13.68 -0.08
C LEU A 26 -1.22 -13.87 -1.45
N PHE A 27 -0.84 -13.01 -2.39
CA PHE A 27 -1.25 -13.10 -3.78
C PHE A 27 -0.12 -13.68 -4.62
N THR A 28 -0.41 -14.71 -5.40
CA THR A 28 0.49 -15.16 -6.47
C THR A 28 0.06 -14.52 -7.78
N LEU A 29 1.01 -13.85 -8.41
CA LEU A 29 0.88 -13.17 -9.69
C LEU A 29 1.07 -14.17 -10.84
N GLU A 30 0.72 -13.76 -12.07
CA GLU A 30 0.78 -14.64 -13.25
C GLU A 30 2.18 -15.16 -13.56
N ASP A 31 3.21 -14.40 -13.18
CA ASP A 31 4.62 -14.76 -13.32
C ASP A 31 5.17 -15.60 -12.16
N GLY A 32 4.30 -16.07 -11.26
CA GLY A 32 4.65 -16.90 -10.11
C GLY A 32 5.31 -16.13 -8.96
N LEU A 33 5.47 -14.81 -9.09
CA LEU A 33 5.92 -13.95 -8.01
C LEU A 33 4.80 -13.75 -6.98
N VAL A 34 5.19 -13.50 -5.73
CA VAL A 34 4.25 -13.34 -4.61
C VAL A 34 4.31 -11.92 -4.08
N ILE A 35 3.14 -11.35 -3.80
CA ILE A 35 3.00 -10.08 -3.08
C ILE A 35 2.09 -10.23 -1.87
N GLU A 36 2.27 -9.31 -0.93
CA GLU A 36 1.53 -9.29 0.32
C GLU A 36 0.57 -8.10 0.36
N THR A 37 -0.61 -8.34 0.91
CA THR A 37 -1.59 -7.30 1.24
C THR A 37 -2.03 -7.51 2.67
N VAL A 38 -2.09 -6.44 3.45
CA VAL A 38 -2.48 -6.53 4.87
C VAL A 38 -3.75 -5.73 5.08
N ILE A 39 -4.71 -6.30 5.82
CA ILE A 39 -5.92 -5.63 6.26
C ILE A 39 -5.81 -5.40 7.75
N ILE A 40 -5.99 -4.15 8.14
CA ILE A 40 -5.94 -3.70 9.52
C ILE A 40 -7.36 -3.26 9.91
N PRO A 41 -8.17 -4.16 10.48
CA PRO A 41 -9.45 -3.79 11.05
C PRO A 41 -9.27 -2.89 12.26
N CYS A 42 -10.22 -2.00 12.46
CA CYS A 42 -10.11 -0.94 13.47
C CYS A 42 -11.44 -0.80 14.20
N ALA A 43 -11.41 -0.90 15.53
CA ALA A 43 -12.61 -0.89 16.37
C ALA A 43 -13.49 0.38 16.21
N ARG A 44 -12.95 1.46 15.64
CA ARG A 44 -13.66 2.71 15.34
C ARG A 44 -14.24 2.76 13.91
N GLY A 45 -14.38 1.62 13.24
CA GLY A 45 -14.92 1.52 11.87
C GLY A 45 -13.94 1.97 10.76
N ARG A 46 -12.64 2.11 11.07
CA ARG A 46 -11.60 2.54 10.13
C ARG A 46 -10.78 1.37 9.59
N ASN A 47 -11.42 0.49 8.82
CA ASN A 47 -10.73 -0.66 8.24
C ASN A 47 -9.81 -0.22 7.09
N THR A 48 -8.52 -0.53 7.22
CA THR A 48 -7.48 -0.10 6.29
C THR A 48 -6.93 -1.28 5.52
N VAL A 49 -6.74 -1.15 4.21
CA VAL A 49 -5.98 -2.09 3.39
C VAL A 49 -4.64 -1.49 3.01
N CYS A 50 -3.57 -2.23 3.28
CA CYS A 50 -2.20 -1.94 2.88
C CYS A 50 -1.91 -2.65 1.56
N VAL A 51 -1.77 -1.90 0.48
CA VAL A 51 -1.49 -2.43 -0.85
C VAL A 51 -0.01 -2.34 -1.19
N SER A 52 0.46 -3.34 -1.93
CA SER A 52 1.79 -3.40 -2.55
C SER A 52 1.79 -2.67 -3.88
N SER A 53 2.94 -2.07 -4.23
CA SER A 53 3.17 -1.35 -5.49
C SER A 53 4.24 -2.00 -6.37
N GLN A 54 5.06 -2.89 -5.80
CA GLN A 54 6.14 -3.59 -6.49
C GLN A 54 6.31 -5.00 -5.91
N VAL A 55 6.97 -5.89 -6.66
CA VAL A 55 7.51 -7.15 -6.12
C VAL A 55 8.93 -6.87 -5.63
N GLY A 56 9.11 -6.87 -4.30
CA GLY A 56 10.34 -6.40 -3.66
C GLY A 56 10.46 -4.87 -3.67
N CYS A 57 11.64 -4.34 -3.36
CA CYS A 57 11.88 -2.88 -3.32
C CYS A 57 13.34 -2.54 -3.63
N ALA A 58 13.59 -1.50 -4.45
CA ALA A 58 14.94 -1.07 -4.81
C ALA A 58 15.58 -0.12 -3.77
N MET A 59 14.82 0.36 -2.78
CA MET A 59 15.32 1.35 -1.82
C MET A 59 16.41 0.82 -0.89
N ASN A 60 16.63 -0.50 -0.85
CA ASN A 60 17.66 -1.18 -0.04
C ASN A 60 17.71 -0.73 1.44
N CYS A 61 16.55 -0.38 1.96
CA CYS A 61 16.28 -0.09 3.35
C CYS A 61 16.74 -1.26 4.24
N GLN A 62 17.78 -1.09 5.04
CA GLN A 62 18.47 -2.21 5.74
C GLN A 62 17.59 -2.97 6.75
N PHE A 63 16.59 -2.29 7.28
CA PHE A 63 15.54 -2.76 8.20
C PHE A 63 14.33 -3.36 7.49
N CYS A 64 14.16 -3.11 6.19
CA CYS A 64 13.00 -3.51 5.43
C CYS A 64 13.26 -4.86 4.77
N TYR A 65 12.47 -5.88 5.12
CA TYR A 65 12.62 -7.22 4.54
C TYR A 65 12.50 -7.20 3.01
N THR A 66 11.55 -6.43 2.46
CA THR A 66 11.35 -6.30 1.01
C THR A 66 12.50 -5.56 0.31
N GLY A 67 13.21 -4.68 1.04
CA GLY A 67 14.44 -4.03 0.55
C GLY A 67 15.58 -5.02 0.35
N ARG A 68 15.71 -6.03 1.21
CA ARG A 68 16.75 -7.08 1.09
C ARG A 68 16.49 -8.06 -0.06
N MET A 69 15.24 -8.21 -0.48
CA MET A 69 14.87 -9.08 -1.61
C MET A 69 15.31 -8.51 -2.97
N GLY A 70 15.62 -7.20 -3.01
CA GLY A 70 15.83 -6.45 -4.24
C GLY A 70 14.53 -6.23 -5.01
N LEU A 71 14.54 -5.26 -5.93
CA LEU A 71 13.41 -5.05 -6.84
C LEU A 71 13.41 -6.12 -7.92
N ARG A 72 12.28 -6.82 -8.08
CA ARG A 72 12.06 -7.73 -9.20
C ARG A 72 11.35 -7.04 -10.35
N ARG A 73 10.19 -6.44 -10.07
CA ARG A 73 9.42 -5.67 -11.05
C ARG A 73 8.40 -4.75 -10.39
N HIS A 74 7.87 -3.84 -11.19
CA HIS A 74 6.72 -3.02 -10.84
C HIS A 74 5.41 -3.80 -11.03
N LEU A 75 4.42 -3.50 -10.19
CA LEU A 75 3.06 -3.96 -10.38
C LEU A 75 2.33 -3.06 -11.39
N THR A 76 1.47 -3.66 -12.19
CA THR A 76 0.54 -2.93 -13.04
C THR A 76 -0.55 -2.28 -12.19
N ALA A 77 -1.21 -1.25 -12.74
CA ALA A 77 -2.35 -0.63 -12.06
C ALA A 77 -3.46 -1.65 -11.72
N ALA A 78 -3.67 -2.66 -12.58
CA ALA A 78 -4.66 -3.72 -12.35
C ALA A 78 -4.30 -4.57 -11.11
N GLU A 79 -3.05 -5.05 -11.03
CA GLU A 79 -2.55 -5.82 -9.87
C GLU A 79 -2.63 -5.01 -8.56
N ILE A 80 -2.43 -3.69 -8.61
CA ILE A 80 -2.57 -2.82 -7.44
C ILE A 80 -4.05 -2.70 -7.01
N VAL A 81 -4.94 -2.36 -7.96
CA VAL A 81 -6.37 -2.19 -7.68
C VAL A 81 -7.01 -3.49 -7.21
N GLU A 82 -6.61 -4.62 -7.78
CA GLU A 82 -7.16 -5.92 -7.46
C GLU A 82 -6.97 -6.30 -6.00
N GLN A 83 -5.85 -5.92 -5.37
CA GLN A 83 -5.63 -6.11 -3.93
C GLN A 83 -6.74 -5.43 -3.09
N ALA A 84 -7.11 -4.20 -3.44
CA ALA A 84 -8.17 -3.46 -2.75
C ALA A 84 -9.57 -4.00 -3.06
N VAL A 85 -9.83 -4.39 -4.31
CA VAL A 85 -11.09 -5.04 -4.73
C VAL A 85 -11.29 -6.34 -3.95
N PHE A 86 -10.25 -7.17 -3.88
CA PHE A 86 -10.29 -8.46 -3.22
C PHE A 86 -10.49 -8.31 -1.71
N ALA A 87 -9.75 -7.39 -1.07
CA ALA A 87 -9.93 -7.04 0.33
C ALA A 87 -11.38 -6.59 0.62
N ARG A 88 -11.97 -5.75 -0.24
CA ARG A 88 -13.35 -5.31 -0.07
C ARG A 88 -14.35 -6.46 -0.23
N ARG A 89 -14.13 -7.38 -1.18
CA ARG A 89 -15.05 -8.51 -1.42
C ARG A 89 -15.05 -9.52 -0.29
N LEU A 90 -13.87 -9.94 0.17
CA LEU A 90 -13.77 -10.97 1.20
C LEU A 90 -14.23 -10.48 2.58
N PHE A 91 -13.81 -9.28 2.96
CA PHE A 91 -13.86 -8.90 4.37
C PHE A 91 -15.00 -7.95 4.71
N THR A 92 -15.81 -7.52 3.74
CA THR A 92 -17.02 -6.72 4.03
C THR A 92 -17.97 -7.47 4.97
N SER A 93 -18.09 -8.80 4.84
CA SER A 93 -18.94 -9.63 5.72
C SER A 93 -18.35 -9.88 7.11
N GLU A 94 -17.02 -9.85 7.25
CA GLU A 94 -16.33 -10.25 8.48
C GLU A 94 -15.91 -9.05 9.35
N VAL A 95 -15.27 -8.05 8.74
CA VAL A 95 -14.74 -6.87 9.46
C VAL A 95 -15.50 -5.58 9.14
N GLY A 96 -16.43 -5.62 8.18
CA GLY A 96 -17.15 -4.45 7.66
C GLY A 96 -16.43 -3.80 6.48
N SER A 97 -17.00 -2.70 5.98
CA SER A 97 -16.47 -2.03 4.77
C SER A 97 -15.02 -1.56 4.97
N ILE A 98 -14.16 -1.83 3.99
CA ILE A 98 -12.85 -1.17 3.89
C ILE A 98 -13.09 0.32 3.64
N THR A 99 -12.50 1.19 4.46
CA THR A 99 -12.70 2.64 4.39
C THR A 99 -11.44 3.42 4.03
N ASN A 100 -10.28 2.78 4.10
CA ASN A 100 -8.97 3.40 3.92
C ASN A 100 -8.06 2.49 3.09
N VAL A 101 -7.29 3.08 2.17
CA VAL A 101 -6.25 2.41 1.39
C VAL A 101 -4.92 3.11 1.65
N VAL A 102 -3.86 2.35 1.92
CA VAL A 102 -2.51 2.89 2.10
C VAL A 102 -1.50 2.12 1.26
N PHE A 103 -0.62 2.84 0.55
CA PHE A 103 0.47 2.24 -0.22
C PHE A 103 1.68 2.06 0.69
N MET A 104 1.57 1.07 1.58
CA MET A 104 2.58 0.72 2.59
C MET A 104 2.87 -0.79 2.63
N GLY A 105 2.48 -1.52 1.59
CA GLY A 105 2.88 -2.91 1.39
C GLY A 105 4.31 -2.99 0.84
N MET A 106 4.50 -3.88 -0.13
CA MET A 106 5.79 -4.06 -0.80
C MET A 106 6.06 -2.96 -1.83
N GLY A 107 7.28 -2.42 -1.82
CA GLY A 107 7.78 -1.49 -2.84
C GLY A 107 7.78 -0.01 -2.45
N GLU A 108 8.46 0.81 -3.26
CA GLU A 108 8.40 2.27 -3.21
C GLU A 108 7.40 2.78 -4.26
N PRO A 109 6.23 3.32 -3.85
CA PRO A 109 5.18 3.74 -4.77
C PRO A 109 5.64 4.77 -5.80
N LEU A 110 6.49 5.73 -5.42
CA LEU A 110 6.93 6.76 -6.34
C LEU A 110 7.94 6.27 -7.40
N GLN A 111 8.57 5.12 -7.21
CA GLN A 111 9.33 4.47 -8.29
C GLN A 111 8.40 3.84 -9.34
N ASN A 112 7.15 3.54 -8.98
CA ASN A 112 6.12 3.00 -9.87
C ASN A 112 4.99 4.02 -10.10
N ILE A 113 5.35 5.29 -10.25
CA ILE A 113 4.41 6.42 -10.18
C ILE A 113 3.27 6.33 -11.21
N ASP A 114 3.54 5.89 -12.44
CA ASP A 114 2.52 5.83 -13.50
C ASP A 114 1.39 4.83 -13.17
N ASN A 115 1.76 3.64 -12.68
CA ASN A 115 0.78 2.64 -12.27
C ASN A 115 0.10 3.02 -10.96
N VAL A 116 0.81 3.66 -10.04
CA VAL A 116 0.26 4.11 -8.75
C VAL A 116 -0.77 5.22 -8.94
N ILE A 117 -0.49 6.23 -9.77
CA ILE A 117 -1.46 7.29 -10.08
C ILE A 117 -2.70 6.69 -10.74
N ARG A 118 -2.51 5.86 -11.78
CA ARG A 118 -3.64 5.21 -12.45
C ARG A 118 -4.47 4.33 -11.50
N ALA A 119 -3.82 3.60 -10.59
CA ALA A 119 -4.52 2.81 -9.58
C ALA A 119 -5.27 3.70 -8.59
N ALA A 120 -4.65 4.78 -8.12
CA ALA A 120 -5.26 5.74 -7.21
C ALA A 120 -6.50 6.41 -7.85
N ASP A 121 -6.41 6.80 -9.11
CA ASP A 121 -7.53 7.36 -9.87
C ASP A 121 -8.70 6.38 -9.95
N ILE A 122 -8.44 5.10 -10.26
CA ILE A 122 -9.48 4.05 -10.27
C ILE A 122 -10.07 3.84 -8.86
N MET A 123 -9.27 3.98 -7.81
CA MET A 123 -9.74 3.82 -6.43
C MET A 123 -10.69 4.95 -6.02
N VAL A 124 -10.44 6.19 -6.46
CA VAL A 124 -11.25 7.36 -6.08
C VAL A 124 -12.39 7.66 -7.04
N ASP A 125 -12.34 7.15 -8.27
CA ASP A 125 -13.39 7.35 -9.28
C ASP A 125 -14.77 6.87 -8.78
N GLU A 126 -15.81 7.63 -9.08
CA GLU A 126 -17.20 7.35 -8.67
C GLU A 126 -17.73 6.04 -9.28
N ASN A 127 -17.27 5.67 -10.48
CA ASN A 127 -17.57 4.41 -11.15
C ASN A 127 -16.55 3.30 -10.81
N GLY A 128 -15.51 3.63 -10.04
CA GLY A 128 -14.47 2.73 -9.59
C GLY A 128 -14.76 2.15 -8.21
N LEU A 129 -13.80 2.29 -7.28
CA LEU A 129 -14.02 1.88 -5.88
C LEU A 129 -14.68 2.97 -5.03
N HIS A 130 -14.75 4.20 -5.54
CA HIS A 130 -15.41 5.34 -4.89
C HIS A 130 -14.89 5.61 -3.46
N PHE A 131 -13.57 5.52 -3.27
CA PHE A 131 -12.94 6.00 -2.05
C PHE A 131 -12.83 7.53 -2.07
N SER A 132 -12.96 8.17 -0.90
CA SER A 132 -12.57 9.57 -0.78
C SER A 132 -11.06 9.70 -1.05
N PRO A 133 -10.59 10.70 -1.82
CA PRO A 133 -9.16 10.93 -2.03
C PRO A 133 -8.36 11.09 -0.74
N ARG A 134 -9.00 11.63 0.32
CA ARG A 134 -8.41 11.77 1.67
C ARG A 134 -8.21 10.43 2.40
N LYS A 135 -8.75 9.34 1.85
CA LYS A 135 -8.73 7.99 2.41
C LYS A 135 -7.80 7.05 1.65
N VAL A 136 -7.23 7.51 0.54
CA VAL A 136 -6.19 6.83 -0.23
C VAL A 136 -4.88 7.55 0.05
N THR A 137 -3.94 6.90 0.71
CA THR A 137 -2.66 7.50 1.12
C THR A 137 -1.49 6.83 0.42
N ILE A 138 -0.71 7.60 -0.34
CA ILE A 138 0.53 7.16 -0.97
C ILE A 138 1.70 7.46 -0.03
N SER A 139 2.47 6.44 0.35
CA SER A 139 3.69 6.63 1.15
C SER A 139 4.91 6.72 0.24
N THR A 140 5.93 7.47 0.66
CA THR A 140 7.23 7.52 -0.04
C THR A 140 8.41 7.68 0.91
N SER A 141 9.55 7.10 0.53
CA SER A 141 10.87 7.31 1.15
C SER A 141 11.54 8.63 0.75
N GLY A 142 10.93 9.44 -0.12
CA GLY A 142 11.41 10.82 -0.40
C GLY A 142 12.03 11.02 -1.78
N LEU A 143 11.49 10.41 -2.83
CA LEU A 143 11.91 10.65 -4.21
C LEU A 143 11.41 12.01 -4.71
N VAL A 144 12.18 13.07 -4.43
CA VAL A 144 11.76 14.48 -4.64
C VAL A 144 11.23 14.79 -6.04
N PRO A 145 11.84 14.34 -7.17
CA PRO A 145 11.30 14.62 -8.50
C PRO A 145 9.90 13.99 -8.70
N GLN A 146 9.75 12.73 -8.32
CA GLN A 146 8.48 12.00 -8.42
C GLN A 146 7.45 12.50 -7.41
N LEU A 147 7.88 13.01 -6.26
CA LEU A 147 7.03 13.65 -5.27
C LEU A 147 6.36 14.90 -5.85
N LYS A 148 7.15 15.76 -6.51
CA LYS A 148 6.62 16.95 -7.19
C LYS A 148 5.61 16.55 -8.26
N ARG A 149 5.93 15.52 -9.04
CA ARG A 149 5.02 14.97 -10.05
C ARG A 149 3.70 14.49 -9.42
N PHE A 150 3.77 13.71 -8.34
CA PHE A 150 2.60 13.21 -7.62
C PHE A 150 1.71 14.36 -7.10
N LEU A 151 2.30 15.41 -6.53
CA LEU A 151 1.57 16.57 -6.02
C LEU A 151 0.83 17.36 -7.12
N HIS A 152 1.26 17.25 -8.37
CA HIS A 152 0.62 17.87 -9.52
C HIS A 152 -0.46 16.98 -10.15
N GLU A 153 -0.24 15.66 -10.15
CA GLU A 153 -1.09 14.71 -10.89
C GLU A 153 -2.15 14.02 -10.04
N SER A 154 -2.00 13.96 -8.71
CA SER A 154 -2.93 13.26 -7.82
C SER A 154 -3.51 14.14 -6.73
N SER A 155 -4.78 13.91 -6.39
CA SER A 155 -5.47 14.53 -5.26
C SER A 155 -5.46 13.67 -3.98
N CYS A 156 -4.83 12.49 -4.04
CA CYS A 156 -4.77 11.55 -2.93
C CYS A 156 -3.85 12.04 -1.80
N ALA A 157 -4.07 11.52 -0.60
CA ALA A 157 -3.23 11.85 0.55
C ALA A 157 -1.79 11.34 0.34
N LEU A 158 -0.82 12.09 0.89
CA LEU A 158 0.60 11.77 0.82
C LEU A 158 1.16 11.58 2.23
N ALA A 159 2.00 10.57 2.41
CA ALA A 159 2.82 10.37 3.59
C ALA A 159 4.30 10.28 3.19
N VAL A 160 5.17 10.98 3.93
CA VAL A 160 6.62 10.94 3.71
C VAL A 160 7.27 10.23 4.89
N SER A 161 8.04 9.18 4.60
CA SER A 161 8.80 8.41 5.59
C SER A 161 10.12 9.12 5.89
N LEU A 162 10.09 10.12 6.77
CA LEU A 162 11.28 10.82 7.24
C LEU A 162 11.92 10.07 8.41
N ASN A 163 13.23 9.86 8.36
CA ASN A 163 13.95 8.99 9.30
C ASN A 163 15.17 9.63 10.00
N ALA A 164 15.41 10.92 9.85
CA ALA A 164 16.53 11.55 10.55
C ALA A 164 16.25 13.00 10.87
N THR A 165 16.85 13.47 11.96
CA THR A 165 16.78 14.87 12.40
C THR A 165 17.92 15.72 11.83
N THR A 166 18.92 15.10 11.19
CA THR A 166 20.10 15.74 10.55
C THR A 166 20.61 14.91 9.37
N ASP A 167 21.08 15.57 8.29
CA ASP A 167 21.58 14.95 7.02
C ASP A 167 22.64 13.87 7.22
N GLU A 168 23.48 13.99 8.26
CA GLU A 168 24.53 13.02 8.59
C GLU A 168 23.95 11.65 8.99
N VAL A 169 22.77 11.62 9.63
CA VAL A 169 22.07 10.39 10.03
C VAL A 169 21.29 9.79 8.85
N TYR A 170 20.84 10.61 7.89
CA TYR A 170 20.18 10.14 6.66
C TYR A 170 21.08 9.25 5.80
N HIS A 171 22.40 9.51 5.77
CA HIS A 171 23.36 8.74 4.96
C HIS A 171 23.95 7.50 5.66
N LEU A 172 24.09 7.53 6.99
CA LEU A 172 24.77 6.47 7.75
C LEU A 172 23.82 5.40 8.31
N GLN A 173 22.54 5.71 8.44
CA GLN A 173 21.54 4.76 8.90
C GLN A 173 20.46 4.66 7.85
N GLY A 174 20.53 3.59 7.06
CA GLY A 174 19.42 3.05 6.30
C GLY A 174 18.31 2.62 7.26
N SER A 175 17.63 3.64 7.76
CA SER A 175 16.30 3.77 8.36
C SER A 175 15.93 2.91 9.58
N GLN A 176 15.88 3.53 10.75
CA GLN A 176 15.02 3.11 11.86
C GLN A 176 13.79 4.02 11.89
N LEU A 177 12.65 3.56 11.36
CA LEU A 177 11.27 3.88 11.75
C LEU A 177 10.31 3.49 10.61
N PHE A 178 10.04 2.18 10.56
CA PHE A 178 8.73 1.66 10.14
C PHE A 178 7.57 2.25 11.00
N PHE A 179 7.91 3.03 12.03
CA PHE A 179 7.04 3.50 13.09
C PHE A 179 6.25 4.78 12.74
N VAL A 180 6.74 5.84 12.10
CA VAL A 180 5.96 7.12 12.12
C VAL A 180 4.61 7.04 11.39
N THR A 181 4.56 6.47 10.19
CA THR A 181 3.32 6.43 9.40
C THR A 181 2.44 5.25 9.79
N VAL A 182 3.03 4.07 10.05
CA VAL A 182 2.29 2.91 10.57
C VAL A 182 1.75 3.22 11.97
N VAL A 183 2.48 3.93 12.84
CA VAL A 183 1.95 4.44 14.11
C VAL A 183 0.85 5.46 13.88
N PHE A 184 0.86 6.31 12.85
CA PHE A 184 -0.29 7.19 12.61
C PHE A 184 -1.58 6.42 12.28
N VAL A 185 -1.47 5.31 11.53
CA VAL A 185 -2.58 4.39 11.24
C VAL A 185 -2.95 3.56 12.47
N LEU A 186 -1.97 3.01 13.19
CA LEU A 186 -2.16 2.13 14.36
C LEU A 186 -2.53 2.87 15.66
N CYS A 187 -2.02 4.09 15.92
CA CYS A 187 -2.43 4.95 17.05
C CYS A 187 -3.87 5.41 16.89
N ASN A 188 -4.30 5.78 15.68
CA ASN A 188 -5.71 6.12 15.44
C ASN A 188 -6.65 4.90 15.55
N CYS A 189 -6.10 3.69 15.45
CA CYS A 189 -6.81 2.43 15.66
C CYS A 189 -6.64 1.79 17.04
N GLY A 190 -5.91 2.44 17.95
CA GLY A 190 -5.74 1.96 19.33
C GLY A 190 -4.96 0.64 19.44
N ILE A 191 -4.22 0.25 18.39
CA ILE A 191 -3.42 -0.99 18.37
C ILE A 191 -2.12 -0.80 19.15
N PHE A 192 -1.53 0.39 19.11
CA PHE A 192 -0.43 0.79 19.99
C PHE A 192 -0.97 1.72 21.08
N ARG A 193 -1.12 1.21 22.31
CA ARG A 193 -1.13 2.07 23.50
C ARG A 193 0.32 2.39 23.82
N ARG A 194 0.61 3.66 24.11
CA ARG A 194 1.90 4.05 24.69
C ARG A 194 2.18 3.23 25.95
#